data_AF-A0A7C3U9E8-F1
#
_entry.id   AF-A0A7C3U9E8-F1
#
_cell.length_a   1.000
_cell.length_b   1.000
_cell.length_c   1.000
_cell.angle_alpha   90.00
_cell.angle_beta   90.00
_cell.angle_gamma   90.00
#
_symmetry.space_group_name_H-M   'P 1'
#
loop_
_entity.id
_entity.type
_entity.pdbx_description
1 polymer ?
#
loop_
_entity_poly.entity_id
_entity_poly.type
_entity_poly.pdbx_seq_one_letter_code
_entity_poly.pdbx_strand_id
1 'polypeptide(L)' 'MAFGKKFGQEGFKPRTMHKAVCSDCGKETEVPFKPTEGRPVYCRECYQKHKKF' A
#
# COMPACT_ATOMS: atom_id res chain seq x y z
N MET A 1 -26.72 -24.61 -24.55
CA MET A 1 -25.94 -24.43 -23.30
C MET A 1 -24.45 -24.41 -23.67
N ALA A 2 -23.63 -23.64 -22.95
CA ALA A 2 -22.15 -23.50 -23.05
C ALA A 2 -21.58 -22.54 -24.12
N PHE A 3 -21.49 -21.25 -23.77
CA PHE A 3 -20.50 -20.34 -24.34
C PHE A 3 -19.56 -19.90 -23.22
N GLY A 4 -18.36 -20.50 -23.19
CA GLY A 4 -17.30 -20.12 -22.26
C GLY A 4 -16.88 -18.66 -22.50
N LYS A 5 -17.01 -17.83 -21.48
CA LYS A 5 -16.32 -16.54 -21.41
C LYS A 5 -15.34 -16.58 -20.24
N LYS A 6 -14.10 -16.93 -20.59
CA LYS A 6 -12.88 -16.64 -19.83
C LYS A 6 -12.89 -15.15 -19.45
N PHE A 7 -13.18 -14.82 -18.20
CA PHE A 7 -12.77 -13.54 -17.65
C PHE A 7 -11.37 -13.72 -17.08
N GLY A 8 -10.42 -12.97 -17.64
CA GLY A 8 -9.01 -13.03 -17.33
C GLY A 8 -8.75 -12.81 -15.85
N GLN A 9 -8.13 -13.81 -15.21
CA GLN A 9 -7.41 -13.61 -13.96
C GLN A 9 -6.13 -12.84 -14.30
N GLU A 10 -6.24 -11.53 -14.44
CA GLU A 10 -5.08 -10.65 -14.44
C GLU A 10 -4.40 -10.75 -13.08
N GLY A 11 -3.12 -11.15 -13.13
CA GLY A 11 -2.33 -11.62 -12.01
C GLY A 11 -2.42 -10.72 -10.78
N PHE A 12 -3.01 -11.27 -9.72
CA PHE A 12 -2.92 -10.75 -8.37
C PHE A 12 -1.49 -11.00 -7.87
N LYS A 13 -0.53 -10.20 -8.36
CA LYS A 13 0.84 -10.17 -7.83
C LYS A 13 0.70 -9.89 -6.33
N PRO A 14 1.21 -10.76 -5.43
CA PRO A 14 1.10 -10.52 -4.00
C PRO A 14 1.87 -9.23 -3.70
N ARG A 15 1.12 -8.16 -3.41
CA ARG A 15 1.67 -6.90 -2.92
C ARG A 15 2.34 -7.20 -1.59
N THR A 16 3.67 -7.24 -1.60
CA THR A 16 4.46 -7.43 -0.38
C THR A 16 4.21 -6.21 0.51
N MET A 17 3.53 -6.43 1.62
CA MET A 17 3.35 -5.42 2.64
C MET A 17 4.61 -5.38 3.50
N HIS A 18 5.20 -4.20 3.64
CA HIS A 18 6.36 -3.96 4.47
C HIS A 18 5.91 -3.27 5.76
N LYS A 19 6.35 -3.79 6.91
CA LYS A 19 6.19 -3.11 8.19
C LYS A 19 7.05 -1.85 8.19
N ALA A 20 6.44 -0.72 8.56
CA ALA A 20 7.10 0.56 8.65
C ALA A 20 6.51 1.36 9.81
N VAL A 21 7.27 2.35 10.30
CA VAL A 21 6.84 3.24 11.38
C VAL A 21 6.48 4.58 10.78
N CYS A 22 5.31 5.11 11.14
CA CYS A 22 4.88 6.43 10.69
C CYS A 22 5.82 7.50 11.25
N SER A 23 6.45 8.28 10.38
CA SER A 23 7.36 9.37 10.77
C SER A 23 6.65 10.57 11.42
N ASP A 24 5.32 10.65 11.29
CA ASP A 24 4.53 11.76 11.86
C ASP A 24 3.93 11.40 13.24
N CYS A 25 3.36 10.20 13.37
CA CYS A 25 2.69 9.77 14.60
C CYS A 25 3.37 8.62 15.35
N GLY A 26 4.44 8.03 14.80
CA GLY A 26 5.19 6.95 15.45
C GLY A 26 4.51 5.58 15.48
N LYS A 27 3.33 5.42 14.87
CA LYS A 27 2.60 4.14 14.86
C LYS A 27 3.17 3.16 13.84
N GLU A 28 3.17 1.88 14.19
CA GLU A 28 3.47 0.78 13.27
C GLU A 28 2.36 0.64 12.22
N THR A 29 2.74 0.52 10.96
CA THR A 29 1.83 0.40 9.82
C THR A 29 2.40 -0.49 8.75
N GLU A 30 1.54 -1.04 7.90
CA GLU A 30 1.92 -1.90 6.80
C GLU A 30 1.72 -1.15 5.49
N VAL A 31 2.81 -0.97 4.75
CA VAL A 31 2.83 -0.19 3.51
C VAL A 31 3.26 -1.05 2.33
N PRO A 32 2.69 -0.83 1.13
CA PRO A 32 3.04 -1.61 -0.06
C PRO A 32 4.39 -1.19 -0.68
N PHE A 33 5.11 -0.27 -0.05
CA PHE A 33 6.39 0.25 -0.49
C PHE A 33 7.46 -0.02 0.55
N LYS A 34 8.71 -0.20 0.12
CA LYS A 34 9.82 -0.42 1.04
C LYS A 34 10.13 0.90 1.78
N PRO A 35 10.13 0.94 3.13
CA PRO A 35 10.62 2.11 3.86
C PRO A 35 12.10 2.32 3.50
N THR A 36 12.44 3.52 3.02
CA THR A 36 13.81 3.88 2.65
C THR A 36 14.35 4.93 3.61
N GLU A 37 15.60 4.81 4.02
CA GLU A 37 16.29 5.84 4.79
C GLU A 37 16.38 7.11 3.92
N GLY A 38 15.64 8.16 4.29
CA GLY A 38 15.49 9.40 3.52
C GLY A 38 14.09 9.68 2.96
N ARG A 39 13.15 8.74 3.00
CA ARG A 39 11.74 8.99 2.61
C ARG A 39 10.81 8.66 3.78
N PRO A 40 10.14 9.67 4.38
CA PRO A 40 9.28 9.44 5.54
C PRO A 40 8.10 8.55 5.16
N VAL A 41 7.82 7.57 6.01
CA VAL A 41 6.64 6.72 5.85
C VAL A 41 5.50 7.35 6.62
N TYR A 42 4.33 7.42 5.99
CA TYR A 42 3.14 7.93 6.64
C TYR A 42 2.07 6.83 6.69
N CYS A 43 1.40 6.71 7.83
CA CYS A 43 0.20 5.89 7.92
C CYS A 43 -0.92 6.52 7.07
N ARG A 44 -1.99 5.75 6.80
CA ARG A 44 -3.11 6.20 5.98
C ARG A 44 -3.70 7.54 6.45
N GLU A 45 -3.76 7.75 7.76
CA GLU A 45 -4.29 8.97 8.38
C GLU A 45 -3.37 10.18 8.13
N CYS A 46 -2.07 10.06 8.45
CA CYS A 46 -1.10 11.14 8.25
C CYS A 46 -0.92 11.44 6.74
N TYR A 47 -0.88 10.40 5.90
CA TYR A 47 -0.80 10.58 4.44
C TYR A 47 -2.00 11.36 3.89
N GLN A 48 -3.21 11.08 4.36
CA GLN A 48 -4.40 11.85 3.96
C GLN A 48 -4.35 13.31 4.38
N LYS A 49 -3.75 13.61 5.54
CA LYS A 49 -3.51 15.00 5.99
C LYS A 49 -2.51 15.72 5.09
N HIS A 50 -1.41 15.05 4.72
CA HIS A 50 -0.38 15.62 3.83
C HIS A 50 -0.82 15.77 2.37
N LYS A 51 -1.67 14.86 1.84
CA LYS A 51 -2.14 14.88 0.44
C LYS A 51 -3.15 16.00 0.15
N LYS A 52 -3.65 16.71 1.16
CA LYS A 52 -4.76 17.66 1.04
C LYS A 52 -4.33 19.12 0.77
N PHE A 53 -3.07 19.34 0.37
CA PHE A 53 -2.54 20.64 -0.06
C PHE A 53 -2.47 20.74 -1.57
#